data_AF-A0A7S2EN38-F1
#
_entry.id   AF-A0A7S2EN38-F1
#
_cell.length_a   1.000
_cell.length_b   1.000
_cell.length_c   1.000
_cell.angle_alpha   90.00
_cell.angle_beta   90.00
_cell.angle_gamma   90.00
#
_symmetry.space_group_name_H-M   'P 1'
#
loop_
_entity.id
_entity.type
_entity.pdbx_description
1 polymer ?
#
loop_
_entity_poly.entity_id
_entity_poly.type
_entity_poly.pdbx_seq_one_letter_code
_entity_poly.pdbx_strand_id
1 'polypeptide(L)'
;EDANEVMLESYLESIVTHEVEQYDMVVPILTDDDEHVYQEEQEEEKICIPSLQVEVDGATIVMTTTTTATTIEQHQNEQEGVWDTSSVLVFDDLVSDDLRQRLLNVVLGKDDDNNNDNDWDDIQNGPDPTRWQKGGLMDLPTLEHLEEEEDVEAPGNSGGGVGLSDEAIHDLCFQHHDAIQEFETQILSNIFPSNDNNPNYKICRLPPNVVLGETVSPLTANAPIAGDVYSYHIDADPNMTPPSPWTDIYGRYMNRSRGKPRFMSCLVYLNDEWKYDEWGGPTRFLDVATDTYYDVEPKPGRVVIMDQDITHSVVAPKEEGSVGKRPRYSLVWKLILHPVREGQDMTFRRFHEMNIWPKPILWGSAQRGNEDEHESQTDL
;
A
#
# COMPACT_ATOMS: atom_id res chain seq x y z
N GLU A 1 -20.87 30.32 -25.12
CA GLU A 1 -19.80 29.33 -25.29
C GLU A 1 -19.64 28.54 -24.00
N ASP A 2 -19.61 29.21 -22.84
CA ASP A 2 -19.57 28.60 -21.49
C ASP A 2 -20.60 27.48 -21.22
N ALA A 3 -21.84 27.62 -21.68
CA ALA A 3 -22.87 26.59 -21.45
C ALA A 3 -22.64 25.28 -22.22
N ASN A 4 -21.93 25.34 -23.36
CA ASN A 4 -21.58 24.15 -24.14
C ASN A 4 -20.32 23.47 -23.59
N GLU A 5 -19.42 24.24 -22.96
CA GLU A 5 -18.22 23.75 -22.32
C GLU A 5 -18.56 22.98 -21.04
N VAL A 6 -19.40 23.57 -20.17
CA VAL A 6 -19.92 22.91 -18.95
C VAL A 6 -20.72 21.64 -19.26
N MET A 7 -21.49 21.63 -20.36
CA MET A 7 -22.23 20.43 -20.81
C MET A 7 -21.30 19.33 -21.34
N LEU A 8 -20.18 19.70 -21.96
CA LEU A 8 -19.20 18.75 -22.48
C LEU A 8 -18.37 18.14 -21.35
N GLU A 9 -17.94 18.95 -20.38
CA GLU A 9 -17.26 18.48 -19.16
C GLU A 9 -18.14 17.51 -18.37
N SER A 10 -19.39 17.90 -18.08
CA SER A 10 -20.33 17.02 -17.38
C SER A 10 -20.63 15.72 -18.14
N TYR A 11 -20.65 15.76 -19.48
CA TYR A 11 -20.83 14.56 -20.30
C TYR A 11 -19.59 13.66 -20.27
N LEU A 12 -18.38 14.22 -20.35
CA LEU A 12 -17.13 13.47 -20.24
C LEU A 12 -16.95 12.87 -18.84
N GLU A 13 -17.27 13.60 -17.78
CA GLU A 13 -17.31 13.08 -16.41
C GLU A 13 -18.29 11.91 -16.29
N SER A 14 -19.47 11.99 -16.93
CA SER A 14 -20.44 10.90 -16.91
C SER A 14 -19.95 9.65 -17.64
N ILE A 15 -19.18 9.80 -18.73
CA ILE A 15 -18.56 8.67 -19.44
C ILE A 15 -17.48 8.04 -18.58
N VAL A 16 -16.57 8.85 -18.01
CA VAL A 16 -15.49 8.34 -17.15
C VAL A 16 -16.07 7.64 -15.93
N THR A 17 -17.10 8.21 -15.30
CA THR A 17 -17.79 7.59 -14.16
C THR A 17 -18.44 6.26 -14.58
N HIS A 18 -19.09 6.23 -15.75
CA HIS A 18 -19.70 5.01 -16.26
C HIS A 18 -18.68 3.92 -16.59
N GLU A 19 -17.52 4.27 -17.16
CA GLU A 19 -16.44 3.32 -17.43
C GLU A 19 -15.78 2.84 -16.12
N VAL A 20 -15.60 3.72 -15.14
CA VAL A 20 -15.12 3.38 -13.80
C VAL A 20 -16.02 2.36 -13.10
N GLU A 21 -17.33 2.55 -13.19
CA GLU A 21 -18.33 1.61 -12.67
C GLU A 21 -18.42 0.33 -13.51
N GLN A 22 -18.36 0.42 -14.84
CA GLN A 22 -18.49 -0.73 -15.73
C GLN A 22 -17.36 -1.75 -15.59
N TYR A 23 -16.14 -1.27 -15.29
CA TYR A 23 -14.97 -2.13 -15.11
C TYR A 23 -14.69 -2.47 -13.64
N ASP A 24 -15.61 -2.16 -12.71
CA ASP A 24 -15.41 -2.38 -11.27
C ASP A 24 -14.09 -1.77 -10.76
N MET A 25 -13.65 -0.64 -11.33
CA MET A 25 -12.38 0.02 -10.96
C MET A 25 -12.46 0.69 -9.60
N VAL A 26 -13.66 1.04 -9.17
CA VAL A 26 -13.96 1.56 -7.85
C VAL A 26 -15.11 0.73 -7.29
N VAL A 27 -14.77 -0.44 -6.75
CA VAL A 27 -15.64 -1.12 -5.79
C VAL A 27 -15.19 -0.64 -4.42
N PRO A 28 -15.91 0.30 -3.78
CA PRO A 28 -15.55 0.74 -2.45
C PRO A 28 -15.49 -0.47 -1.54
N ILE A 29 -14.50 -0.47 -0.66
CA ILE A 29 -14.60 -1.23 0.57
C ILE A 29 -15.92 -0.78 1.23
N LEU A 30 -16.88 -1.71 1.34
CA LEU A 30 -18.30 -1.49 1.62
C LEU A 30 -18.55 -0.26 2.51
N THR A 31 -19.26 0.74 1.98
CA THR A 31 -19.70 1.92 2.74
C THR A 31 -21.17 1.73 3.12
N ASP A 32 -21.44 1.46 4.40
CA ASP A 32 -22.69 1.55 5.20
C ASP A 32 -24.07 1.15 4.62
N ASP A 33 -24.21 0.80 3.34
CA ASP A 33 -25.52 0.52 2.71
C ASP A 33 -25.94 -0.96 2.80
N ASP A 34 -25.15 -1.84 3.42
CA ASP A 34 -25.61 -3.18 3.77
C ASP A 34 -26.36 -3.15 5.11
N GLU A 35 -27.69 -3.27 5.03
CA GLU A 35 -28.71 -3.24 6.10
C GLU A 35 -28.55 -4.32 7.20
N HIS A 36 -27.37 -4.46 7.79
CA HIS A 36 -27.20 -5.16 9.07
C HIS A 36 -26.98 -4.14 10.18
N VAL A 37 -28.11 -3.87 10.85
CA VAL A 37 -28.29 -3.12 12.10
C VAL A 37 -27.17 -3.43 13.11
N TYR A 38 -26.09 -2.66 13.05
CA TYR A 38 -25.30 -2.33 14.23
C TYR A 38 -25.89 -1.05 14.80
N GLN A 39 -26.33 -1.11 16.05
CA GLN A 39 -26.95 0.03 16.72
C GLN A 39 -25.92 1.16 16.77
N GLU A 40 -26.26 2.30 16.16
CA GLU A 40 -25.55 3.58 16.30
C GLU A 40 -25.46 3.96 17.78
N GLU A 41 -24.46 3.45 18.48
CA GLU A 41 -23.84 4.26 19.53
C GLU A 41 -23.05 5.34 18.80
N GLN A 42 -23.31 6.61 19.16
CA GLN A 42 -22.53 7.75 18.69
C GLN A 42 -21.11 7.61 19.26
N GLU A 43 -20.32 6.72 18.68
CA GLU A 43 -18.89 6.67 18.92
C GLU A 43 -18.31 7.95 18.33
N GLU A 44 -17.68 8.76 19.18
CA GLU A 44 -16.94 9.95 18.75
C GLU A 44 -16.01 9.54 17.60
N GLU A 45 -16.04 10.25 16.46
CA GLU A 45 -15.15 9.99 15.32
C GLU A 45 -13.70 9.89 15.83
N LYS A 46 -13.21 8.66 15.95
CA LYS A 46 -11.90 8.40 16.49
C LYS A 46 -10.89 8.73 15.40
N ILE A 47 -10.30 9.92 15.49
CA ILE A 47 -9.25 10.34 14.57
C ILE A 47 -8.06 9.38 14.70
N CYS A 48 -7.79 8.62 13.65
CA CYS A 48 -6.63 7.76 13.53
C CYS A 48 -5.38 8.62 13.29
N ILE A 49 -4.42 8.56 14.22
CA ILE A 49 -3.16 9.30 14.14
C ILE A 49 -2.04 8.28 14.04
N PRO A 50 -1.15 8.36 13.02
CA PRO A 50 -0.01 7.47 12.93
C PRO A 50 0.95 7.74 14.09
N SER A 51 1.46 6.66 14.68
CA SER A 51 2.53 6.70 15.69
C SER A 51 3.83 7.25 15.10
N LEU A 52 4.02 7.07 13.79
CA LEU A 52 5.19 7.51 13.05
C LEU A 52 4.83 7.74 11.58
N GLN A 53 5.41 8.79 10.98
CA GLN A 53 5.42 9.01 9.53
C GLN A 53 6.85 9.24 9.05
N VAL A 54 7.22 8.56 7.97
CA VAL A 54 8.52 8.66 7.31
C VAL A 54 8.31 8.93 5.83
N GLU A 55 9.12 9.80 5.25
CA GLU A 55 9.17 10.02 3.81
C GLU A 55 10.53 9.51 3.29
N VAL A 56 10.49 8.69 2.25
CA VAL A 56 11.64 7.98 1.66
C VAL A 56 11.65 8.22 0.15
N ASP A 57 12.82 8.04 -0.47
CA ASP A 57 13.02 8.04 -1.94
C ASP A 57 12.47 9.31 -2.63
N GLY A 58 13.12 10.44 -2.34
CA GLY A 58 12.72 11.74 -2.85
C GLY A 58 13.35 12.09 -4.20
N ALA A 59 12.53 12.56 -5.16
CA ALA A 59 13.00 13.03 -6.46
C ALA A 59 12.28 14.31 -6.93
N THR A 60 13.01 15.17 -7.65
CA THR A 60 12.38 16.30 -8.36
C THR A 60 11.65 15.81 -9.59
N ILE A 61 10.34 16.03 -9.62
CA ILE A 61 9.48 15.75 -10.77
C ILE A 61 9.30 17.02 -11.58
N VAL A 62 9.73 17.00 -12.84
CA VAL A 62 9.45 18.08 -13.79
C VAL A 62 8.19 17.71 -14.57
N MET A 63 7.06 18.39 -14.29
CA MET A 63 5.85 18.20 -15.10
C MET A 63 6.03 18.88 -16.45
N THR A 64 6.25 18.10 -17.51
CA THR A 64 6.14 18.58 -18.89
C THR A 64 4.66 18.71 -19.24
N THR A 65 4.08 19.90 -19.04
CA THR A 65 2.77 20.22 -19.60
C THR A 65 2.88 20.10 -21.12
N THR A 66 2.43 18.98 -21.68
CA THR A 66 2.28 18.82 -23.13
C THR A 66 0.99 19.53 -23.50
N THR A 67 1.00 20.86 -23.49
CA THR A 67 -0.11 21.65 -24.01
C THR A 67 -0.12 21.44 -25.52
N THR A 68 -1.11 20.71 -26.01
CA THR A 68 -1.40 20.58 -27.43
C THR A 68 -1.67 21.96 -28.04
N ALA A 69 -0.89 22.27 -29.07
CA ALA A 69 -1.12 23.22 -30.16
C ALA A 69 -0.95 24.74 -29.90
N THR A 70 0.03 25.27 -30.64
CA THR A 70 -0.02 26.57 -31.34
C THR A 70 -0.25 27.83 -30.50
N THR A 71 0.73 28.25 -29.70
CA THR A 71 1.12 29.66 -29.69
C THR A 71 2.56 29.80 -29.22
N ILE A 72 3.44 30.26 -30.11
CA ILE A 72 4.77 30.73 -29.76
C ILE A 72 4.57 32.09 -29.08
N GLU A 73 4.54 32.13 -27.75
CA GLU A 73 4.93 33.33 -27.02
C GLU A 73 5.83 32.95 -25.85
N GLN A 74 6.97 33.63 -25.83
CA GLN A 74 8.06 33.49 -24.88
C GLN A 74 7.63 33.97 -23.50
N HIS A 75 7.02 33.09 -22.72
CA HIS A 75 7.09 33.20 -21.27
C HIS A 75 7.99 32.08 -20.76
N GLN A 76 9.14 32.50 -20.20
CA GLN A 76 9.97 31.69 -19.32
C GLN A 76 9.16 31.39 -18.05
N ASN A 77 8.16 30.52 -18.16
CA ASN A 77 7.54 29.95 -16.99
C ASN A 77 8.54 28.94 -16.45
N GLU A 78 9.09 29.26 -15.28
CA GLU A 78 9.80 28.34 -14.41
C GLU A 78 8.99 27.04 -14.38
N GLN A 79 9.57 25.95 -14.87
CA GLN A 79 8.99 24.63 -14.68
C GLN A 79 9.05 24.38 -13.17
N GLU A 80 7.95 24.56 -12.45
CA GLU A 80 7.85 24.20 -11.04
C GLU A 80 8.04 22.68 -10.93
N GLY A 81 9.26 22.27 -10.61
CA GLY A 81 9.55 20.90 -10.23
C GLY A 81 8.90 20.62 -8.89
N VAL A 82 8.09 19.56 -8.80
CA VAL A 82 7.52 19.12 -7.52
C VAL A 82 8.46 18.09 -6.92
N TRP A 83 8.91 18.30 -5.69
CA TRP A 83 9.62 17.27 -4.95
C TRP A 83 8.62 16.20 -4.49
N ASP A 84 8.79 14.99 -5.01
CA ASP A 84 7.93 13.86 -4.74
C ASP A 84 8.66 12.86 -3.85
N THR A 85 7.98 12.42 -2.78
CA THR A 85 8.51 11.48 -1.79
C THR A 85 7.46 10.43 -1.49
N SER A 86 7.90 9.18 -1.37
CA SER A 86 7.04 8.09 -0.94
C SER A 86 6.87 8.10 0.57
N SER A 87 5.62 7.95 1.02
CA SER A 87 5.26 7.98 2.43
C SER A 87 5.15 6.58 3.01
N VAL A 88 5.65 6.42 4.25
CA VAL A 88 5.44 5.25 5.11
C VAL A 88 4.80 5.74 6.42
N LEU A 89 3.58 5.29 6.70
CA LEU A 89 2.83 5.57 7.91
C LEU A 89 2.81 4.31 8.78
N VAL A 90 3.01 4.47 10.09
CA VAL A 90 2.96 3.37 11.05
C VAL A 90 1.94 3.67 12.14
N PHE A 91 1.06 2.71 12.41
CA PHE A 91 0.06 2.78 13.47
C PHE A 91 0.23 1.60 14.42
N ASP A 92 0.42 1.88 15.71
CA ASP A 92 0.58 0.84 16.74
C ASP A 92 -0.75 0.43 17.40
N ASP A 93 -1.74 1.32 17.43
CA ASP A 93 -2.98 1.14 18.22
C ASP A 93 -4.25 1.11 17.36
N LEU A 94 -4.10 0.76 16.07
CA LEU A 94 -5.20 0.77 15.10
C LEU A 94 -5.99 -0.55 15.11
N VAL A 95 -5.30 -1.68 15.28
CA VAL A 95 -5.90 -3.01 15.30
C VAL A 95 -5.92 -3.53 16.74
N SER A 96 -7.09 -3.93 17.22
CA SER A 96 -7.22 -4.54 18.55
C SER A 96 -6.60 -5.95 18.58
N ASP A 97 -6.22 -6.43 19.76
CA ASP A 97 -5.70 -7.81 19.91
C ASP A 97 -6.69 -8.86 19.41
N ASP A 98 -8.00 -8.62 19.61
CA ASP A 98 -9.08 -9.48 19.12
C ASP A 98 -9.12 -9.53 17.59
N LEU A 99 -9.17 -8.36 16.93
CA LEU A 99 -9.18 -8.28 15.47
C LEU A 99 -7.90 -8.87 14.87
N ARG A 100 -6.74 -8.57 15.46
CA ARG A 100 -5.45 -9.17 15.06
C ARG A 100 -5.50 -10.69 15.12
N GLN A 101 -6.02 -11.26 16.22
CA GLN A 101 -6.10 -12.71 16.38
C GLN A 101 -7.05 -13.36 15.37
N ARG A 102 -8.19 -12.74 15.07
CA ARG A 102 -9.10 -13.24 14.03
C ARG A 102 -8.49 -13.14 12.63
N LEU A 103 -7.80 -12.04 12.31
CA LEU A 103 -7.02 -11.92 11.06
C LEU A 103 -5.91 -12.98 10.97
N LEU A 104 -5.24 -13.29 12.08
CA LEU A 104 -4.27 -14.39 12.16
C LEU A 104 -4.92 -15.75 11.88
N ASN A 105 -6.09 -16.03 12.46
CA ASN A 105 -6.82 -17.27 12.22
C ASN A 105 -7.18 -17.42 10.73
N VAL A 106 -7.61 -16.34 10.09
CA VAL A 106 -7.92 -16.29 8.66
C VAL A 106 -6.69 -16.66 7.80
N VAL A 107 -5.51 -16.07 8.06
CA VAL A 107 -4.29 -16.43 7.28
C VAL A 107 -3.77 -17.83 7.60
N LEU A 108 -4.06 -18.36 8.79
CA LEU A 108 -3.75 -19.74 9.16
C LEU A 108 -4.77 -20.75 8.62
N GLY A 109 -5.90 -20.30 8.07
CA GLY A 109 -6.96 -21.18 7.54
C GLY A 109 -7.74 -21.89 8.64
N LYS A 110 -7.96 -21.20 9.77
CA LYS A 110 -8.70 -21.72 10.93
C LYS A 110 -10.06 -21.06 11.04
N ASP A 111 -11.03 -21.83 11.55
CA ASP A 111 -12.32 -21.30 11.95
C ASP A 111 -12.16 -20.37 13.18
N ASP A 112 -12.96 -19.31 13.24
CA ASP A 112 -12.92 -18.29 14.32
C ASP A 112 -13.10 -18.87 15.74
N ASP A 113 -13.73 -20.05 15.86
CA ASP A 113 -13.96 -20.73 17.13
C ASP A 113 -12.70 -21.44 17.70
N ASN A 114 -11.63 -21.55 16.91
CA ASN A 114 -10.46 -22.37 17.23
C ASN A 114 -9.26 -21.52 17.73
N ASN A 115 -9.49 -20.79 18.84
CA ASN A 115 -8.49 -19.96 19.52
C ASN A 115 -7.49 -20.79 20.34
N ASN A 116 -6.65 -21.57 19.66
CA ASN A 116 -5.49 -22.16 20.29
C ASN A 116 -4.33 -21.17 20.16
N ASP A 117 -4.02 -20.45 21.25
CA ASP A 117 -3.24 -19.20 21.31
C ASP A 117 -1.80 -19.27 20.75
N ASN A 118 -1.23 -20.45 20.44
CA ASN A 118 0.20 -20.61 20.14
C ASN A 118 0.55 -21.25 18.80
N ASP A 119 -0.42 -21.57 17.95
CA ASP A 119 -0.12 -22.30 16.71
C ASP A 119 0.64 -21.44 15.67
N TRP A 120 0.73 -20.13 15.87
CA TRP A 120 1.57 -19.25 15.07
C TRP A 120 3.06 -19.42 15.39
N ASP A 121 3.41 -19.90 16.60
CA ASP A 121 4.78 -20.00 17.11
C ASP A 121 5.40 -21.41 16.91
N ASP A 122 5.18 -22.02 15.73
CA ASP A 122 5.80 -23.32 15.43
C ASP A 122 7.28 -23.16 15.04
N ILE A 123 8.15 -23.16 16.05
CA ILE A 123 9.60 -23.08 15.87
C ILE A 123 10.22 -24.35 15.25
N GLN A 124 9.51 -25.48 15.22
CA GLN A 124 10.06 -26.78 14.78
C GLN A 124 9.73 -27.09 13.32
N ASN A 125 8.48 -26.86 12.92
CA ASN A 125 7.99 -27.16 11.59
C ASN A 125 7.88 -25.91 10.73
N GLY A 126 7.64 -24.74 11.34
CA GLY A 126 7.39 -23.50 10.64
C GLY A 126 5.95 -23.38 10.14
N PRO A 127 5.68 -22.52 9.14
CA PRO A 127 4.34 -22.33 8.61
C PRO A 127 3.81 -23.60 7.91
N ASP A 128 2.51 -23.87 8.03
CA ASP A 128 1.88 -25.08 7.47
C ASP A 128 2.06 -25.14 5.94
N PRO A 129 2.80 -26.15 5.41
CA PRO A 129 3.10 -26.24 3.99
C PRO A 129 1.88 -26.49 3.09
N THR A 130 0.72 -26.87 3.64
CA THR A 130 -0.51 -27.01 2.85
C THR A 130 -1.15 -25.68 2.48
N ARG A 131 -0.84 -24.62 3.23
CA ARG A 131 -1.35 -23.26 3.01
C ARG A 131 -0.25 -22.28 2.64
N TRP A 132 0.98 -22.52 3.08
CA TRP A 132 2.14 -21.66 2.88
C TRP A 132 3.18 -22.33 1.99
N GLN A 133 3.57 -21.67 0.90
CA GLN A 133 4.45 -22.23 -0.11
C GLN A 133 5.67 -21.34 -0.34
N LYS A 134 6.80 -22.00 -0.62
CA LYS A 134 8.03 -21.34 -1.06
C LYS A 134 7.84 -20.77 -2.45
N GLY A 135 8.12 -19.48 -2.63
CA GLY A 135 7.87 -18.78 -3.89
C GLY A 135 6.39 -18.43 -4.12
N GLY A 136 5.50 -18.63 -3.14
CA GLY A 136 4.09 -18.26 -3.24
C GLY A 136 3.85 -16.74 -3.19
N LEU A 137 4.89 -15.94 -2.95
CA LEU A 137 4.79 -14.49 -2.99
C LEU A 137 4.93 -14.02 -4.45
N MET A 138 3.82 -13.95 -5.16
CA MET A 138 3.72 -13.46 -6.54
C MET A 138 3.48 -11.95 -6.55
N ASP A 139 4.44 -11.16 -6.07
CA ASP A 139 4.30 -9.70 -5.97
C ASP A 139 4.72 -8.93 -7.23
N LEU A 140 5.20 -9.62 -8.26
CA LEU A 140 5.59 -9.01 -9.54
C LEU A 140 4.80 -9.65 -10.69
N PRO A 141 4.30 -8.85 -11.64
CA PRO A 141 3.89 -9.39 -12.92
C PRO A 141 5.10 -10.10 -13.53
N THR A 142 4.96 -11.39 -13.84
CA THR A 142 5.99 -12.16 -14.51
C THR A 142 6.36 -11.43 -15.81
N LEU A 143 7.58 -10.89 -15.86
CA LEU A 143 8.16 -10.34 -17.08
C LEU A 143 8.53 -11.48 -18.04
N GLU A 144 7.59 -12.34 -18.41
CA GLU A 144 7.81 -13.40 -19.40
C GLU A 144 7.95 -12.87 -20.84
N HIS A 145 7.91 -11.55 -21.05
CA HIS A 145 7.96 -10.93 -22.37
C HIS A 145 9.07 -9.88 -22.59
N LEU A 146 10.01 -9.73 -21.65
CA LEU A 146 11.20 -8.92 -21.88
C LEU A 146 12.46 -9.77 -21.68
N GLU A 147 13.00 -10.18 -22.84
CA GLU A 147 14.37 -10.61 -23.09
C GLU A 147 14.74 -12.06 -22.75
N GLU A 148 14.75 -12.88 -23.80
CA GLU A 148 15.63 -14.04 -23.94
C GLU A 148 17.10 -13.58 -23.87
N GLU A 149 17.61 -13.24 -22.68
CA GLU A 149 19.06 -13.13 -22.45
C GLU A 149 19.52 -14.17 -21.43
N GLU A 150 20.21 -15.17 -21.99
CA GLU A 150 21.11 -16.16 -21.40
C GLU A 150 20.75 -16.78 -20.04
N ASP A 151 20.52 -18.09 -20.08
CA ASP A 151 20.55 -19.04 -18.96
C ASP A 151 21.79 -18.84 -18.07
N VAL A 152 21.73 -17.88 -17.15
CA VAL A 152 22.53 -17.92 -15.93
C VAL A 152 21.74 -18.82 -14.99
N GLU A 153 22.06 -20.12 -15.00
CA GLU A 153 21.67 -21.01 -13.91
C GLU A 153 22.19 -20.42 -12.60
N ALA A 154 21.33 -19.63 -11.94
CA ALA A 154 21.57 -19.16 -10.59
C ALA A 154 21.66 -20.42 -9.70
N PRO A 155 22.76 -20.63 -8.98
CA PRO A 155 22.97 -21.86 -8.25
C PRO A 155 21.99 -21.93 -7.07
N GLY A 156 20.97 -22.77 -7.17
CA GLY A 156 20.10 -23.17 -6.06
C GLY A 156 18.84 -22.32 -5.86
N ASN A 157 17.81 -22.54 -6.69
CA ASN A 157 16.48 -21.93 -6.57
C ASN A 157 15.65 -22.50 -5.39
N SER A 158 16.27 -22.70 -4.23
CA SER A 158 15.64 -23.23 -3.00
C SER A 158 15.28 -22.15 -1.97
N GLY A 159 15.58 -20.88 -2.27
CA GLY A 159 15.62 -19.77 -1.31
C GLY A 159 14.52 -18.72 -1.45
N GLY A 160 13.39 -19.04 -2.08
CA GLY A 160 12.26 -18.11 -2.19
C GLY A 160 11.61 -17.83 -0.83
N GLY A 161 11.07 -16.62 -0.67
CA GLY A 161 10.22 -16.27 0.47
C GLY A 161 8.99 -17.17 0.60
N VAL A 162 8.47 -17.30 1.82
CA VAL A 162 7.21 -18.01 2.09
C VAL A 162 6.02 -17.05 1.92
N GLY A 163 5.10 -17.41 1.03
CA GLY A 163 3.81 -16.76 0.81
C GLY A 163 2.67 -17.78 0.87
N LEU A 164 1.43 -17.31 0.74
CA LEU A 164 0.25 -18.19 0.66
C LEU A 164 0.18 -18.95 -0.67
N SER A 165 -0.51 -20.08 -0.69
CA SER A 165 -0.89 -20.76 -1.94
C SER A 165 -1.99 -20.01 -2.68
N ASP A 166 -2.12 -20.27 -3.98
CA ASP A 166 -3.19 -19.68 -4.82
C ASP A 166 -4.59 -19.95 -4.26
N GLU A 167 -4.83 -21.16 -3.73
CA GLU A 167 -6.12 -21.50 -3.10
C GLU A 167 -6.37 -20.66 -1.84
N ALA A 168 -5.34 -20.42 -1.04
CA ALA A 168 -5.44 -19.60 0.16
C ALA A 168 -5.59 -18.11 -0.17
N ILE A 169 -4.92 -17.62 -1.21
CA ILE A 169 -5.13 -16.26 -1.73
C ILE A 169 -6.56 -16.08 -2.26
N HIS A 170 -7.07 -17.06 -3.02
CA HIS A 170 -8.45 -17.05 -3.50
C HIS A 170 -9.44 -17.06 -2.34
N ASP A 171 -9.18 -17.86 -1.30
CA ASP A 171 -9.94 -17.87 -0.05
C ASP A 171 -9.98 -16.49 0.62
N LEU A 172 -8.81 -15.84 0.81
CA LEU A 172 -8.74 -14.49 1.38
C LEU A 172 -9.49 -13.43 0.56
N CYS A 173 -9.36 -13.47 -0.77
CA CYS A 173 -9.85 -12.42 -1.63
C CYS A 173 -11.35 -12.52 -1.91
N PHE A 174 -11.88 -13.74 -2.01
CA PHE A 174 -13.22 -13.99 -2.57
C PHE A 174 -14.17 -14.74 -1.64
N GLN A 175 -13.70 -15.28 -0.51
CA GLN A 175 -14.60 -15.78 0.54
C GLN A 175 -14.88 -14.68 1.56
N HIS A 176 -15.99 -14.83 2.27
CA HIS A 176 -16.39 -13.92 3.32
C HIS A 176 -15.66 -14.27 4.63
N HIS A 177 -14.99 -13.28 5.20
CA HIS A 177 -14.30 -13.36 6.49
C HIS A 177 -14.67 -12.12 7.31
N ASP A 178 -15.32 -12.29 8.46
CA ASP A 178 -15.78 -11.18 9.30
C ASP A 178 -14.62 -10.25 9.70
N ALA A 179 -13.45 -10.79 9.99
CA ALA A 179 -12.27 -10.01 10.36
C ALA A 179 -11.73 -9.15 9.22
N ILE A 180 -11.72 -9.66 7.98
CA ILE A 180 -11.31 -8.88 6.82
C ILE A 180 -12.32 -7.76 6.58
N GLN A 181 -13.62 -8.08 6.65
CA GLN A 181 -14.68 -7.10 6.47
C GLN A 181 -14.62 -6.00 7.54
N GLU A 182 -14.44 -6.34 8.81
CA GLU A 182 -14.29 -5.37 9.90
C GLU A 182 -13.07 -4.47 9.71
N PHE A 183 -11.91 -5.03 9.35
CA PHE A 183 -10.72 -4.23 9.06
C PHE A 183 -10.98 -3.27 7.89
N GLU A 184 -11.64 -3.74 6.86
CA GLU A 184 -11.98 -2.94 5.70
C GLU A 184 -12.97 -1.81 6.03
N THR A 185 -14.10 -2.13 6.68
CA THR A 185 -15.18 -1.16 6.91
C THR A 185 -14.95 -0.25 8.11
N GLN A 186 -14.24 -0.69 9.15
CA GLN A 186 -14.03 0.09 10.37
C GLN A 186 -12.64 0.70 10.48
N ILE A 187 -11.63 0.09 9.87
CA ILE A 187 -10.25 0.57 9.97
C ILE A 187 -9.86 1.38 8.73
N LEU A 188 -9.92 0.78 7.54
CA LEU A 188 -9.46 1.46 6.31
C LEU A 188 -10.28 2.72 5.99
N SER A 189 -11.61 2.68 6.19
CA SER A 189 -12.51 3.82 6.00
C SER A 189 -12.18 5.01 6.93
N ASN A 190 -11.67 4.73 8.14
CA ASN A 190 -11.47 5.71 9.21
C ASN A 190 -10.02 6.22 9.33
N ILE A 191 -9.06 5.60 8.63
CA ILE A 191 -7.65 6.03 8.64
C ILE A 191 -7.49 7.43 8.05
N PHE A 192 -8.30 7.80 7.05
CA PHE A 192 -8.24 9.10 6.40
C PHE A 192 -9.45 9.94 6.84
N PRO A 193 -9.28 10.84 7.83
CA PRO A 193 -10.37 11.63 8.42
C PRO A 193 -11.26 12.24 7.34
N SER A 194 -12.59 12.17 7.49
CA SER A 194 -13.52 12.88 6.61
C SER A 194 -13.61 14.35 7.04
N ASN A 195 -13.92 15.27 6.13
CA ASN A 195 -14.41 16.59 6.52
C ASN A 195 -15.88 16.66 6.12
N ASP A 196 -16.76 16.95 7.09
CA ASP A 196 -18.19 17.18 6.88
C ASP A 196 -18.96 15.96 6.32
N ASN A 197 -18.81 14.78 6.96
CA ASN A 197 -19.49 13.52 6.59
C ASN A 197 -19.21 13.02 5.16
N ASN A 198 -18.11 13.46 4.52
CA ASN A 198 -17.73 13.04 3.19
C ASN A 198 -16.30 12.50 3.20
N PRO A 199 -16.07 11.22 2.85
CA PRO A 199 -14.75 10.62 2.93
C PRO A 199 -13.73 11.44 2.14
N ASN A 200 -12.54 11.63 2.71
CA ASN A 200 -11.47 12.36 2.02
C ASN A 200 -10.98 11.57 0.79
N TYR A 201 -11.14 10.24 0.77
CA TYR A 201 -10.80 9.39 -0.38
C TYR A 201 -11.82 8.25 -0.49
N LYS A 202 -12.11 7.80 -1.71
CA LYS A 202 -12.76 6.49 -1.90
C LYS A 202 -11.67 5.43 -1.93
N ILE A 203 -11.78 4.39 -1.10
CA ILE A 203 -10.76 3.35 -1.00
C ILE A 203 -11.32 2.06 -1.59
N CYS A 204 -10.58 1.45 -2.51
CA CYS A 204 -10.87 0.13 -3.03
C CYS A 204 -9.63 -0.77 -2.93
N ARG A 205 -9.84 -2.08 -2.95
CA ARG A 205 -8.76 -3.03 -3.22
C ARG A 205 -8.29 -2.83 -4.67
N LEU A 206 -7.00 -3.05 -4.94
CA LEU A 206 -6.45 -3.00 -6.29
C LEU A 206 -7.16 -4.07 -7.16
N PRO A 207 -7.91 -3.69 -8.20
CA PRO A 207 -8.64 -4.63 -9.03
C PRO A 207 -7.67 -5.25 -10.05
N PRO A 208 -7.27 -6.52 -9.87
CA PRO A 208 -6.07 -7.04 -10.51
C PRO A 208 -6.24 -7.18 -12.02
N ASN A 209 -7.39 -7.67 -12.45
CA ASN A 209 -7.76 -7.84 -13.86
C ASN A 209 -7.83 -6.52 -14.64
N VAL A 210 -7.89 -5.38 -13.93
CA VAL A 210 -8.08 -4.07 -14.54
C VAL A 210 -6.80 -3.24 -14.55
N VAL A 211 -5.88 -3.50 -13.61
CA VAL A 211 -4.68 -2.67 -13.41
C VAL A 211 -3.38 -3.39 -13.80
N LEU A 212 -3.11 -4.57 -13.23
CA LEU A 212 -1.81 -5.25 -13.33
C LEU A 212 -1.88 -6.64 -14.01
N GLY A 213 -3.08 -7.16 -14.25
CA GLY A 213 -3.32 -8.51 -14.76
C GLY A 213 -3.79 -9.49 -13.67
N GLU A 214 -4.27 -10.68 -14.10
CA GLU A 214 -4.90 -11.67 -13.21
C GLU A 214 -3.95 -12.31 -12.18
N THR A 215 -2.65 -12.10 -12.30
CA THR A 215 -1.62 -12.75 -11.46
C THR A 215 -1.29 -12.00 -10.18
N VAL A 216 -1.70 -10.73 -10.05
CA VAL A 216 -1.49 -9.96 -8.82
C VAL A 216 -2.73 -10.10 -7.96
N SER A 217 -2.60 -10.49 -6.69
CA SER A 217 -3.76 -10.56 -5.79
C SER A 217 -3.99 -9.25 -5.04
N PRO A 218 -5.24 -8.86 -4.76
CA PRO A 218 -5.54 -7.67 -3.96
C PRO A 218 -5.18 -7.82 -2.48
N LEU A 219 -5.12 -9.05 -1.98
CA LEU A 219 -4.55 -9.38 -0.67
C LEU A 219 -3.42 -10.38 -0.86
N THR A 220 -2.35 -10.22 -0.09
CA THR A 220 -1.24 -11.18 0.00
C THR A 220 -0.83 -11.34 1.45
N ALA A 221 -0.18 -12.45 1.78
CA ALA A 221 0.41 -12.63 3.09
C ALA A 221 1.78 -13.30 2.98
N ASN A 222 2.68 -12.92 3.88
CA ASN A 222 4.01 -13.51 3.98
C ASN A 222 4.25 -14.08 5.38
N ALA A 223 5.07 -15.13 5.42
CA ALA A 223 5.47 -15.83 6.64
C ALA A 223 6.98 -16.13 6.63
N PRO A 224 7.86 -15.12 6.47
CA PRO A 224 9.30 -15.33 6.44
C PRO A 224 9.77 -16.07 7.69
N ILE A 225 10.67 -17.02 7.46
CA ILE A 225 11.43 -17.73 8.50
C ILE A 225 12.92 -17.42 8.35
N ALA A 226 13.70 -17.77 9.37
CA ALA A 226 15.15 -17.58 9.31
C ALA A 226 15.78 -18.29 8.10
N GLY A 227 16.66 -17.59 7.38
CA GLY A 227 17.33 -18.07 6.17
C GLY A 227 16.60 -17.77 4.86
N ASP A 228 15.39 -17.20 4.91
CA ASP A 228 14.66 -16.79 3.70
C ASP A 228 15.27 -15.57 3.04
N VAL A 229 15.07 -15.46 1.72
CA VAL A 229 15.56 -14.32 0.93
C VAL A 229 14.40 -13.70 0.17
N TYR A 230 14.25 -12.38 0.31
CA TYR A 230 13.29 -11.57 -0.44
C TYR A 230 14.04 -10.46 -1.16
N SER A 231 13.80 -10.34 -2.46
CA SER A 231 14.38 -9.29 -3.28
C SER A 231 13.69 -7.95 -3.01
N TYR A 232 14.44 -6.86 -3.20
CA TYR A 232 13.82 -5.54 -3.29
C TYR A 232 12.88 -5.47 -4.50
N HIS A 233 11.71 -4.88 -4.29
CA HIS A 233 10.69 -4.69 -5.30
C HIS A 233 9.82 -3.48 -4.96
N ILE A 234 8.96 -3.11 -5.91
CA ILE A 234 7.81 -2.24 -5.69
C ILE A 234 6.55 -3.09 -5.88
N ASP A 235 5.46 -2.76 -5.21
CA ASP A 235 4.20 -3.48 -5.37
C ASP A 235 3.52 -3.14 -6.70
N ALA A 236 3.52 -1.84 -7.04
CA ALA A 236 2.91 -1.31 -8.25
C ALA A 236 3.30 0.16 -8.45
N ASP A 237 3.39 0.60 -9.70
CA ASP A 237 3.52 2.02 -10.06
C ASP A 237 2.54 2.33 -11.22
N PRO A 238 1.59 3.26 -11.05
CA PRO A 238 0.68 3.68 -12.13
C PRO A 238 1.40 4.28 -13.35
N ASN A 239 2.67 4.66 -13.23
CA ASN A 239 3.49 5.09 -14.36
C ASN A 239 4.06 3.90 -15.15
N MET A 240 4.10 2.71 -14.54
CA MET A 240 4.63 1.47 -15.12
C MET A 240 3.54 0.44 -15.44
N THR A 241 2.26 0.75 -15.19
CA THR A 241 1.16 -0.20 -15.44
C THR A 241 1.11 -0.65 -16.91
N PRO A 242 0.88 -1.96 -17.17
CA PRO A 242 0.74 -2.48 -18.53
C PRO A 242 -0.54 -1.95 -19.19
N PRO A 243 -0.64 -2.04 -20.54
CA PRO A 243 -1.89 -1.72 -21.24
C PRO A 243 -3.08 -2.51 -20.67
N SER A 244 -4.08 -1.79 -20.18
CA SER A 244 -5.24 -2.30 -19.46
C SER A 244 -6.35 -1.23 -19.45
N PRO A 245 -7.61 -1.58 -19.08
CA PRO A 245 -8.67 -0.58 -18.97
C PRO A 245 -8.30 0.57 -18.00
N TRP A 246 -7.47 0.30 -16.97
CA TRP A 246 -6.92 1.35 -16.12
C TRP A 246 -6.12 2.40 -16.92
N THR A 247 -5.18 1.94 -17.76
CA THR A 247 -4.36 2.86 -18.57
C THR A 247 -5.14 3.54 -19.68
N ASP A 248 -6.25 2.96 -20.14
CA ASP A 248 -7.12 3.58 -21.14
C ASP A 248 -7.85 4.81 -20.57
N ILE A 249 -8.20 4.76 -19.27
CA ILE A 249 -8.98 5.81 -18.60
C ILE A 249 -8.10 6.83 -17.89
N TYR A 250 -7.16 6.36 -17.06
CA TYR A 250 -6.33 7.26 -16.26
C TYR A 250 -5.03 7.66 -16.95
N GLY A 251 -4.63 6.91 -17.99
CA GLY A 251 -3.29 6.99 -18.56
C GLY A 251 -2.23 6.38 -17.64
N ARG A 252 -0.97 6.64 -17.96
CA ARG A 252 0.17 6.44 -17.05
C ARG A 252 0.49 7.76 -16.37
N TYR A 253 0.71 7.72 -15.08
CA TYR A 253 0.93 8.92 -14.26
C TYR A 253 1.69 8.55 -12.98
N MET A 254 2.32 9.54 -12.34
CA MET A 254 3.03 9.31 -11.08
C MET A 254 2.06 9.12 -9.91
N ASN A 255 2.32 8.18 -9.03
CA ASN A 255 1.38 7.71 -8.01
C ASN A 255 0.65 8.80 -7.20
N ARG A 256 1.38 9.83 -6.75
CA ARG A 256 0.86 10.96 -5.95
C ARG A 256 0.36 12.15 -6.78
N SER A 257 0.15 11.98 -8.09
CA SER A 257 -0.33 13.05 -8.97
C SER A 257 -1.68 13.60 -8.51
N ARG A 258 -1.79 14.93 -8.48
CA ARG A 258 -3.03 15.61 -8.07
C ARG A 258 -4.21 15.20 -8.96
N GLY A 259 -5.33 14.87 -8.33
CA GLY A 259 -6.55 14.43 -9.01
C GLY A 259 -6.46 13.07 -9.69
N LYS A 260 -5.41 12.29 -9.44
CA LYS A 260 -5.28 10.90 -9.94
C LYS A 260 -5.35 9.90 -8.77
N PRO A 261 -5.80 8.66 -9.00
CA PRO A 261 -5.85 7.65 -7.93
C PRO A 261 -4.45 7.30 -7.40
N ARG A 262 -4.29 7.16 -6.09
CA ARG A 262 -3.02 6.83 -5.41
C ARG A 262 -3.02 5.38 -4.95
N PHE A 263 -2.00 4.63 -5.35
CA PHE A 263 -1.75 3.22 -5.06
C PHE A 263 -1.01 3.11 -3.74
N MET A 264 -1.61 2.41 -2.78
CA MET A 264 -1.12 2.25 -1.42
C MET A 264 -1.16 0.78 -1.01
N SER A 265 -0.21 0.31 -0.22
CA SER A 265 -0.30 -0.98 0.46
C SER A 265 -0.51 -0.78 1.95
N CYS A 266 -1.32 -1.63 2.56
CA CYS A 266 -1.58 -1.65 3.99
C CYS A 266 -1.19 -3.03 4.54
N LEU A 267 -0.12 -3.09 5.31
CA LEU A 267 0.42 -4.30 5.94
C LEU A 267 0.03 -4.33 7.42
N VAL A 268 -0.41 -5.48 7.92
CA VAL A 268 -0.67 -5.73 9.35
C VAL A 268 0.21 -6.88 9.82
N TYR A 269 0.96 -6.68 10.91
CA TYR A 269 1.72 -7.73 11.58
C TYR A 269 0.82 -8.53 12.52
N LEU A 270 0.77 -9.86 12.35
CA LEU A 270 -0.29 -10.70 12.95
C LEU A 270 0.17 -11.54 14.15
N ASN A 271 1.47 -11.74 14.33
CA ASN A 271 2.00 -12.50 15.48
C ASN A 271 1.53 -11.90 16.83
N ASP A 272 1.25 -12.77 17.80
CA ASP A 272 0.84 -12.35 19.15
C ASP A 272 2.00 -11.74 19.96
N GLU A 273 3.22 -12.23 19.71
CA GLU A 273 4.45 -11.68 20.26
C GLU A 273 5.50 -11.55 19.15
N TRP A 274 6.27 -10.48 19.18
CA TRP A 274 7.48 -10.40 18.37
C TRP A 274 8.61 -9.63 19.07
N LYS A 275 9.67 -10.34 19.47
CA LYS A 275 10.85 -9.73 20.10
C LYS A 275 11.82 -9.25 19.05
N TYR A 276 11.58 -8.08 18.48
CA TYR A 276 12.38 -7.53 17.37
C TYR A 276 13.90 -7.54 17.64
N ASP A 277 14.34 -7.13 18.83
CA ASP A 277 15.77 -7.10 19.17
C ASP A 277 16.43 -8.49 19.03
N GLU A 278 15.70 -9.54 19.40
CA GLU A 278 16.16 -10.93 19.33
C GLU A 278 15.94 -11.55 17.95
N TRP A 279 14.77 -11.35 17.35
CA TRP A 279 14.31 -12.12 16.19
C TRP A 279 14.42 -11.35 14.87
N GLY A 280 14.57 -10.03 14.90
CA GLY A 280 14.69 -9.19 13.71
C GLY A 280 13.44 -9.26 12.81
N GLY A 281 13.67 -9.42 11.51
CA GLY A 281 12.62 -9.53 10.49
C GLY A 281 11.85 -8.25 10.13
N PRO A 282 12.49 -7.06 10.02
CA PRO A 282 11.80 -5.83 9.63
C PRO A 282 11.23 -5.87 8.20
N THR A 283 10.25 -5.01 7.94
CA THR A 283 10.01 -4.55 6.56
C THR A 283 10.95 -3.39 6.28
N ARG A 284 11.74 -3.49 5.21
CA ARG A 284 12.81 -2.56 4.89
C ARG A 284 12.48 -1.74 3.66
N PHE A 285 12.59 -0.42 3.77
CA PHE A 285 12.36 0.55 2.70
C PHE A 285 13.69 1.11 2.21
N LEU A 286 14.01 0.94 0.94
CA LEU A 286 15.25 1.39 0.33
C LEU A 286 15.07 2.76 -0.31
N ASP A 287 15.92 3.71 0.05
CA ASP A 287 16.13 4.92 -0.72
C ASP A 287 17.21 4.66 -1.78
N VAL A 288 16.77 4.44 -3.02
CA VAL A 288 17.63 4.03 -4.14
C VAL A 288 18.70 5.09 -4.42
N ALA A 289 18.38 6.37 -4.22
CA ALA A 289 19.28 7.47 -4.53
C ALA A 289 20.49 7.56 -3.57
N THR A 290 20.34 7.12 -2.31
CA THR A 290 21.45 7.14 -1.33
C THR A 290 21.96 5.75 -0.96
N ASP A 291 21.32 4.68 -1.42
CA ASP A 291 21.61 3.29 -1.02
C ASP A 291 21.53 3.11 0.51
N THR A 292 20.61 3.84 1.14
CA THR A 292 20.30 3.71 2.57
C THR A 292 18.88 3.20 2.74
N TYR A 293 18.56 2.69 3.94
CA TYR A 293 17.26 2.10 4.19
C TYR A 293 16.67 2.50 5.53
N TYR A 294 15.35 2.46 5.59
CA TYR A 294 14.56 2.61 6.81
C TYR A 294 13.88 1.29 7.15
N ASP A 295 14.04 0.82 8.38
CA ASP A 295 13.42 -0.42 8.86
C ASP A 295 12.20 -0.11 9.71
N VAL A 296 11.07 -0.74 9.38
CA VAL A 296 9.91 -0.79 10.27
C VAL A 296 9.90 -2.13 11.00
N GLU A 297 9.93 -2.03 12.33
CA GLU A 297 9.95 -3.20 13.20
C GLU A 297 8.57 -3.87 13.24
N PRO A 298 8.47 -5.20 13.10
CA PRO A 298 7.24 -5.94 13.41
C PRO A 298 6.87 -5.84 14.89
N LYS A 299 5.58 -5.56 15.13
CA LYS A 299 4.94 -5.63 16.45
C LYS A 299 3.52 -6.17 16.31
N PRO A 300 2.97 -6.87 17.31
CA PRO A 300 1.59 -7.34 17.27
C PRO A 300 0.61 -6.22 16.90
N GLY A 301 -0.21 -6.42 15.86
CA GLY A 301 -1.26 -5.49 15.46
C GLY A 301 -0.78 -4.21 14.78
N ARG A 302 0.55 -3.99 14.68
CA ARG A 302 1.10 -2.81 13.99
C ARG A 302 0.70 -2.82 12.52
N VAL A 303 0.20 -1.68 12.08
CA VAL A 303 -0.18 -1.41 10.70
C VAL A 303 0.86 -0.51 10.04
N VAL A 304 1.26 -0.86 8.83
CA VAL A 304 2.14 -0.05 7.97
C VAL A 304 1.39 0.28 6.70
N ILE A 305 1.19 1.56 6.44
CA ILE A 305 0.61 2.05 5.18
C ILE A 305 1.73 2.69 4.37
N MET A 306 1.94 2.23 3.14
CA MET A 306 3.04 2.67 2.30
C MET A 306 2.57 2.92 0.87
N ASP A 307 3.21 3.85 0.18
CA ASP A 307 3.04 3.97 -1.27
C ASP A 307 3.52 2.71 -1.99
N GLN A 308 2.79 2.24 -3.00
CA GLN A 308 3.15 1.00 -3.72
C GLN A 308 4.40 1.11 -4.60
N ASP A 309 4.79 2.33 -4.97
CA ASP A 309 5.97 2.63 -5.78
C ASP A 309 7.25 2.80 -4.94
N ILE A 310 7.18 2.61 -3.61
CA ILE A 310 8.38 2.60 -2.75
C ILE A 310 9.14 1.28 -2.88
N THR A 311 10.46 1.35 -3.09
CA THR A 311 11.29 0.14 -3.13
C THR A 311 11.43 -0.42 -1.72
N HIS A 312 11.03 -1.68 -1.54
CA HIS A 312 11.05 -2.33 -0.24
C HIS A 312 11.32 -3.83 -0.32
N SER A 313 11.63 -4.45 0.83
CA SER A 313 11.84 -5.88 0.96
C SER A 313 11.45 -6.37 2.35
N VAL A 314 11.06 -7.63 2.44
CA VAL A 314 10.91 -8.35 3.71
C VAL A 314 12.27 -8.91 4.14
N VAL A 315 12.76 -8.46 5.28
CA VAL A 315 13.98 -9.04 5.86
C VAL A 315 13.59 -10.31 6.63
N ALA A 316 14.32 -11.40 6.43
CA ALA A 316 14.10 -12.62 7.17
C ALA A 316 14.42 -12.45 8.67
N PRO A 317 13.73 -13.19 9.56
CA PRO A 317 14.14 -13.32 10.94
C PRO A 317 15.62 -13.75 11.08
N LYS A 318 16.26 -13.33 12.17
CA LYS A 318 17.65 -13.68 12.48
C LYS A 318 17.76 -15.19 12.69
N GLU A 319 18.84 -15.78 12.17
CA GLU A 319 19.19 -17.19 12.44
C GLU A 319 19.66 -17.41 13.89
N GLU A 320 20.17 -16.36 14.53
CA GLU A 320 20.71 -16.45 15.90
C GLU A 320 19.59 -16.50 16.94
N GLY A 321 19.55 -17.58 17.73
CA GLY A 321 18.64 -17.73 18.87
C GLY A 321 17.60 -18.85 18.70
N SER A 322 16.66 -18.92 19.65
CA SER A 322 15.55 -19.90 19.67
C SER A 322 14.43 -19.61 18.66
N VAL A 323 14.69 -18.80 17.63
CA VAL A 323 13.73 -18.45 16.57
C VAL A 323 13.39 -19.70 15.74
N GLY A 324 14.36 -20.57 15.47
CA GLY A 324 14.12 -21.80 14.71
C GLY A 324 13.42 -21.51 13.38
N LYS A 325 12.28 -22.17 13.15
CA LYS A 325 11.41 -21.94 11.99
C LYS A 325 10.24 -21.01 12.26
N ARG A 326 10.27 -20.22 13.34
CA ARG A 326 9.21 -19.27 13.70
C ARG A 326 8.85 -18.38 12.50
N PRO A 327 7.61 -18.44 12.00
CA PRO A 327 7.14 -17.54 10.96
C PRO A 327 6.76 -16.16 11.53
N ARG A 328 7.15 -15.09 10.82
CA ARG A 328 6.59 -13.75 11.04
C ARG A 328 5.39 -13.55 10.10
N TYR A 329 4.17 -13.65 10.60
CA TYR A 329 2.98 -13.47 9.77
C TYR A 329 2.66 -11.99 9.56
N SER A 330 2.41 -11.64 8.30
CA SER A 330 1.75 -10.37 7.97
C SER A 330 0.79 -10.53 6.80
N LEU A 331 -0.32 -9.80 6.86
CA LEU A 331 -1.33 -9.70 5.80
C LEU A 331 -1.25 -8.30 5.18
N VAL A 332 -1.34 -8.22 3.86
CA VAL A 332 -1.18 -7.00 3.09
C VAL A 332 -2.36 -6.81 2.17
N TRP A 333 -2.97 -5.63 2.24
CA TRP A 333 -3.93 -5.14 1.26
C TRP A 333 -3.23 -4.27 0.24
N LYS A 334 -3.44 -4.57 -1.04
CA LYS A 334 -3.11 -3.66 -2.15
C LYS A 334 -4.34 -2.78 -2.38
N LEU A 335 -4.19 -1.47 -2.21
CA LEU A 335 -5.28 -0.49 -2.18
C LEU A 335 -5.08 0.60 -3.22
N ILE A 336 -6.19 1.19 -3.63
CA ILE A 336 -6.21 2.42 -4.42
C ILE A 336 -7.11 3.44 -3.72
N LEU A 337 -6.56 4.64 -3.49
CA LEU A 337 -7.26 5.81 -2.99
C LEU A 337 -7.68 6.67 -4.19
N HIS A 338 -8.96 6.72 -4.46
CA HIS A 338 -9.53 7.57 -5.50
C HIS A 338 -9.82 8.97 -4.97
N PRO A 339 -9.47 10.02 -5.74
CA PRO A 339 -9.88 11.39 -5.42
C PRO A 339 -11.41 11.49 -5.46
N VAL A 340 -11.97 12.29 -4.54
CA VAL A 340 -13.41 12.62 -4.51
C VAL A 340 -13.70 13.99 -5.10
N ARG A 341 -12.65 14.75 -5.47
CA ARG A 341 -12.72 16.09 -6.07
C ARG A 341 -11.68 16.23 -7.15
N GLU A 342 -12.00 17.03 -8.16
CA GLU A 342 -11.05 17.38 -9.23
C GLU A 342 -9.80 18.07 -8.64
N GLY A 343 -8.62 17.68 -9.13
CA GLY A 343 -7.34 18.27 -8.74
C GLY A 343 -6.97 18.09 -7.25
N GLN A 344 -7.64 17.17 -6.55
CA GLN A 344 -7.42 16.87 -5.14
C GLN A 344 -5.95 16.51 -4.88
N ASP A 345 -5.41 17.07 -3.79
CA ASP A 345 -4.10 16.67 -3.29
C ASP A 345 -4.19 15.25 -2.70
N MET A 346 -3.39 14.36 -3.26
CA MET A 346 -3.33 12.95 -2.88
C MET A 346 -2.25 12.67 -1.85
N THR A 347 -1.45 13.68 -1.48
CA THR A 347 -0.43 13.59 -0.44
C THR A 347 -1.03 13.78 0.97
N PHE A 348 -0.25 13.48 2.00
CA PHE A 348 -0.66 13.68 3.40
C PHE A 348 -0.36 15.08 3.94
N ARG A 349 0.07 16.03 3.10
CA ARG A 349 0.46 17.40 3.50
C ARG A 349 -0.62 18.11 4.30
N ARG A 350 -1.89 17.95 3.90
CA ARG A 350 -3.04 18.55 4.57
C ARG A 350 -3.15 18.17 6.05
N PHE A 351 -2.81 16.92 6.41
CA PHE A 351 -2.87 16.46 7.81
C PHE A 351 -1.79 17.14 8.68
N HIS A 352 -0.67 17.50 8.07
CA HIS A 352 0.40 18.27 8.71
C HIS A 352 0.03 19.74 8.87
N GLU A 353 -0.53 20.35 7.82
CA GLU A 353 -0.98 21.74 7.85
C GLU A 353 -2.06 21.97 8.91
N MET A 354 -2.90 20.95 9.15
CA MET A 354 -3.93 20.96 10.19
C MET A 354 -3.41 20.56 11.59
N ASN A 355 -2.13 20.19 11.72
CA ASN A 355 -1.51 19.65 12.94
C ASN A 355 -2.27 18.44 13.53
N ILE A 356 -2.82 17.58 12.67
CA ILE A 356 -3.53 16.36 13.09
C ILE A 356 -2.53 15.21 13.22
N TRP A 357 -1.59 15.10 12.28
CA TRP A 357 -0.58 14.05 12.23
C TRP A 357 0.81 14.56 12.65
N PRO A 358 1.70 13.68 13.14
CA PRO A 358 3.08 14.05 13.45
C PRO A 358 3.82 14.47 12.18
N LYS A 359 4.72 15.44 12.32
CA LYS A 359 5.59 15.85 11.20
C LYS A 359 6.38 14.65 10.66
N PRO A 360 6.54 14.53 9.33
CA PRO A 360 7.26 13.43 8.72
C PRO A 360 8.74 13.47 9.10
N ILE A 361 9.32 12.30 9.36
CA ILE A 361 10.77 12.12 9.38
C ILE A 361 11.22 11.97 7.92
N LEU A 362 12.03 12.90 7.44
CA LEU A 362 12.63 12.78 6.11
C LEU A 362 13.86 11.88 6.18
N TRP A 363 13.91 10.84 5.35
CA TRP A 363 15.00 9.88 5.31
C TRP A 363 15.74 9.90 3.97
N GLY A 364 17.07 9.77 4.01
CA GLY A 364 17.90 9.70 2.81
C GLY A 364 17.72 10.91 1.89
N SER A 365 17.50 10.64 0.60
CA SER A 365 17.29 11.64 -0.44
C SER A 365 16.11 12.58 -0.16
N ALA A 366 15.08 12.13 0.55
CA ALA A 366 13.91 12.95 0.90
C ALA A 366 14.28 14.19 1.74
N GLN A 367 15.43 14.18 2.44
CA GLN A 367 15.90 15.33 3.23
C GLN A 367 16.25 16.55 2.38
N ARG A 368 16.59 16.37 1.10
CA ARG A 368 17.05 17.46 0.22
C ARG A 368 16.00 18.54 0.00
N GLY A 369 14.71 18.18 0.00
CA GLY A 369 13.62 19.14 -0.16
C GLY A 369 13.56 20.22 0.94
N ASN A 370 14.17 19.99 2.11
CA ASN A 370 14.19 20.95 3.22
C ASN A 370 15.40 21.91 3.18
N GLU A 371 16.48 21.58 2.47
CA GLU A 371 17.69 22.43 2.44
C GLU A 371 17.48 23.66 1.55
N ASP A 372 16.71 23.54 0.47
CA ASP A 372 16.40 24.64 -0.45
C ASP A 372 15.44 25.70 0.16
N GLU A 373 14.60 25.33 1.13
CA GLU A 373 13.75 26.31 1.82
C GLU A 373 14.56 27.20 2.78
N HIS A 374 15.65 26.69 3.36
CA HIS A 374 16.47 27.45 4.31
C HIS A 374 17.50 28.38 3.65
N GLU A 375 18.00 28.09 2.44
CA GLU A 375 18.87 29.02 1.73
C GLU A 375 18.14 30.27 1.20
N SER A 376 16.81 30.22 1.06
CA SER A 376 15.99 31.36 0.62
C SER A 376 15.74 32.44 1.69
N GLN A 377 16.07 32.17 2.96
CA GLN A 377 15.82 33.11 4.08
C GLN A 377 17.07 33.84 4.61
N THR A 378 18.26 33.59 4.06
CA THR A 378 19.50 34.25 4.51
C THR A 378 20.00 35.40 3.63
N ASP A 379 19.33 35.69 2.51
CA ASP A 379 19.65 36.83 1.64
C ASP A 379 18.45 37.79 1.47
N LEU A 380 18.05 38.45 2.57
CA LEU A 380 17.31 39.74 2.53
C LEU A 380 17.77 40.71 3.62
#